data_AF-A0A3B0WLA6-F1
#
_entry.id   AF-A0A3B0WLA6-F1
#
_cell.length_a   1.000
_cell.length_b   1.000
_cell.length_c   1.000
_cell.angle_alpha   90.00
_cell.angle_beta   90.00
_cell.angle_gamma   90.00
#
_symmetry.space_group_name_H-M   'P 1'
#
loop_
_entity.id
_entity.type
_entity.pdbx_description
1 polymer ?
#
loop_
_entity_poly.entity_id
_entity_poly.type
_entity_poly.pdbx_seq_one_letter_code
_entity_poly.pdbx_strand_id
1 'polypeptide(L)' 'PPYELPANKTRMTIRSKTHKGDGFNELRFEDEKGQEEIFVQAEKDSQILA' A
#
# COMPACT_ATOMS: atom_id res chain seq x y z
N PRO A 1 6.23 7.20 -9.15
CA PRO A 1 5.82 5.92 -8.50
C PRO A 1 5.43 6.22 -7.04
N PRO A 2 4.61 5.39 -6.37
CA PRO A 2 4.20 5.62 -4.97
C PRO A 2 5.36 5.62 -3.96
N TYR A 3 6.46 4.93 -4.30
CA TYR A 3 7.70 4.86 -3.54
C TYR A 3 8.91 5.11 -4.45
N GLU A 4 10.01 5.58 -3.86
CA GLU A 4 11.25 5.85 -4.59
C GLU A 4 11.99 4.57 -4.99
N LEU A 5 12.48 4.55 -6.22
CA LEU A 5 13.33 3.48 -6.75
C LEU A 5 14.79 3.96 -6.80
N PRO A 6 15.78 3.08 -6.58
CA PRO A 6 15.68 1.62 -6.48
C PRO A 6 15.48 1.08 -5.06
N ALA A 7 15.42 1.95 -4.04
CA ALA A 7 15.34 1.54 -2.63
C ALA A 7 14.16 0.60 -2.34
N ASN A 8 13.02 0.79 -3.02
CA ASN A 8 11.79 0.00 -2.83
C ASN A 8 11.51 -0.96 -4.00
N LYS A 9 12.56 -1.49 -4.64
CA LYS A 9 12.43 -2.32 -5.87
C LYS A 9 11.66 -3.63 -5.68
N THR A 10 11.57 -4.13 -4.45
CA THR A 10 10.86 -5.36 -4.06
C THR A 10 9.42 -5.10 -3.62
N ARG A 11 8.97 -3.83 -3.65
CA ARG A 11 7.61 -3.46 -3.26
C ARG A 11 6.67 -3.41 -4.45
N MET A 12 5.56 -4.14 -4.33
CA MET A 12 4.38 -3.94 -5.17
C MET A 12 3.38 -3.06 -4.41
N THR A 13 2.84 -2.03 -5.03
CA THR A 13 1.91 -1.10 -4.38
C THR A 13 0.76 -0.71 -5.31
N ILE A 14 -0.46 -0.86 -4.82
CA ILE A 14 -1.67 -0.27 -5.39
C ILE A 14 -2.13 0.82 -4.42
N ARG A 15 -2.05 2.09 -4.84
CA ARG A 15 -2.46 3.25 -4.04
C ARG A 15 -3.50 4.06 -4.79
N SER A 16 -4.63 4.36 -4.14
CA SER A 16 -5.65 5.27 -4.68
C SER A 16 -5.32 6.73 -4.35
N LYS A 17 -6.08 7.67 -4.91
CA LYS A 17 -6.16 9.04 -4.39
C LYS A 17 -7.63 9.36 -4.17
N THR A 18 -7.97 9.86 -2.99
CA THR A 18 -9.34 10.23 -2.70
C THR A 18 -9.80 11.35 -3.60
N HIS A 19 -10.95 11.15 -4.24
CA HIS A 19 -11.47 12.11 -5.20
C HIS A 19 -11.89 13.39 -4.48
N LYS A 20 -11.30 14.53 -4.87
CA LYS A 20 -11.51 15.84 -4.23
C LYS A 20 -11.17 15.85 -2.72
N GLY A 21 -10.20 15.05 -2.31
CA GLY A 21 -9.60 15.05 -0.98
C GLY A 21 -8.11 14.73 -1.04
N ASP A 22 -7.46 14.74 0.12
CA ASP A 22 -6.00 14.55 0.22
C ASP A 22 -5.58 13.16 0.72
N GLY A 23 -6.55 12.29 1.03
CA GLY A 23 -6.28 10.93 1.52
C GLY A 23 -6.09 9.87 0.43
N PHE A 24 -5.82 8.64 0.87
CA PHE A 24 -5.60 7.49 0.01
C PHE A 24 -5.87 6.16 0.75
N ASN A 25 -6.20 5.13 -0.03
CA ASN A 25 -6.14 3.74 0.39
C ASN A 25 -4.91 3.08 -0.24
N GLU A 26 -4.33 2.09 0.43
CA GLU A 26 -3.16 1.37 -0.06
C GLU A 26 -3.25 -0.12 0.24
N LEU A 27 -2.85 -0.91 -0.75
CA LEU A 27 -2.45 -2.30 -0.59
C LEU A 27 -1.01 -2.43 -1.08
N ARG A 28 -0.13 -2.94 -0.22
CA ARG A 28 1.29 -3.10 -0.53
C ARG A 28 1.79 -4.47 -0.11
N PHE A 29 2.65 -5.02 -0.95
CA PHE A 29 3.38 -6.26 -0.71
C PHE A 29 4.88 -5.95 -0.73
N GLU A 30 5.60 -6.43 0.28
CA GLU A 30 7.07 -6.46 0.33
C GLU A 30 7.52 -7.91 0.14
N ASP A 31 8.34 -8.14 -0.88
CA ASP A 31 8.88 -9.47 -1.24
C ASP A 31 10.38 -9.60 -0.89
N GLU A 32 10.96 -8.65 -0.15
CA GLU A 32 12.33 -8.77 0.34
C GLU A 32 12.44 -9.91 1.37
N LYS A 33 13.35 -10.86 1.10
CA LYS A 33 13.54 -12.06 1.91
C LYS A 33 13.85 -11.72 3.37
N GLY A 34 13.05 -12.24 4.30
CA GLY A 34 13.17 -11.98 5.73
C GLY A 34 12.55 -10.65 6.19
N GLN A 35 11.93 -9.90 5.27
CA GLN A 35 11.21 -8.65 5.51
C GLN A 35 9.82 -8.67 4.82
N GLU A 36 9.31 -9.86 4.49
CA GLU A 36 8.05 -10.01 3.76
C GLU A 36 6.88 -9.40 4.55
N GLU A 37 6.07 -8.59 3.87
CA GLU A 37 4.98 -7.84 4.52
C GLU A 37 3.78 -7.70 3.57
N ILE A 38 2.57 -7.82 4.13
CA ILE A 38 1.34 -7.29 3.51
C ILE A 38 0.87 -6.10 4.34
N PHE A 39 0.86 -4.92 3.74
CA PHE A 39 0.36 -3.69 4.34
C PHE A 39 -0.98 -3.30 3.71
N VAL A 40 -1.98 -3.07 4.56
CA VAL A 40 -3.32 -2.65 4.17
C VAL A 40 -3.68 -1.37 4.91
N GLN A 41 -3.93 -0.29 4.18
CA GLN A 41 -4.44 0.96 4.71
C GLN A 41 -5.80 1.29 4.08
N ALA A 42 -6.79 1.46 4.94
CA ALA A 42 -8.06 2.10 4.59
C ALA A 42 -8.06 3.52 5.17
N GLU A 43 -8.37 4.54 4.35
CA GLU A 43 -8.43 5.93 4.83
C GLU A 43 -9.54 6.14 5.86
N LYS A 44 -10.64 5.39 5.73
CA LYS A 44 -11.82 5.55 6.56
C LYS A 44 -12.29 4.22 7.15
N ASP A 45 -13.10 3.48 6.41
CA ASP A 45 -13.71 2.25 6.88
C ASP A 45 -13.05 1.05 6.19
N SER A 46 -12.76 0.00 6.97
CA SER A 46 -12.30 -1.29 6.47
C SER A 46 -13.33 -2.35 6.84
N GLN A 47 -13.78 -3.12 5.85
CA GLN A 47 -14.72 -4.22 6.06
C GLN A 47 -14.03 -5.54 5.69
N ILE A 48 -13.91 -6.43 6.67
CA ILE A 48 -13.36 -7.77 6.50
C ILE A 48 -14.48 -8.75 6.83
N LEU A 49 -14.74 -9.70 5.93
CA LEU A 49 -15.63 -10.82 6.19
C LEU A 49 -14.81 -11.94 6.82
N ALA A 50 -15.22 -12.41 8.01
CA ALA A 50 -14.59 -13.52 8.72
C ALA A 50 -15.16 -14.87 8.29
#